data_AF-A0A924GEI3-F1
#
_entry.id   AF-A0A924GEI3-F1
#
_cell.length_a   1.000
_cell.length_b   1.000
_cell.length_c   1.000
_cell.angle_alpha   90.00
_cell.angle_beta   90.00
_cell.angle_gamma   90.00
#
_symmetry.space_group_name_H-M   'P 1'
#
loop_
_entity.id
_entity.type
_entity.pdbx_description
1 polymer ?
#
loop_
_entity_poly.entity_id
_entity_poly.type
_entity_poly.pdbx_seq_one_letter_code
_entity_poly.pdbx_strand_id
1 'polypeptide(L)'
;MELIAKERDRLLQRSARFIGLGSTAVALVCFSVPGVLHLTTLLSALPLFIMLSVSLYRVGVNQSLIWIVLGMLSGLGILVIVQLPGESQASPSLGTAIVPLAAGAIASFAVVLTSSIGRIILLVVGFIATVVLAELAIPGTVSVQDAEIVTGWVLAAVFGSWLSASIPRAARRIYSI
;
A
#
# COMPACT_ATOMS: atom_id res chain seq x y z
N MET A 1 28.82 -4.25 10.37
CA MET A 1 27.68 -3.30 10.39
C MET A 1 26.91 -3.31 9.07
N GLU A 2 27.56 -3.20 7.91
CA GLU A 2 26.88 -3.17 6.60
C GLU A 2 26.05 -4.43 6.29
N LEU A 3 26.55 -5.63 6.61
CA LEU A 3 25.80 -6.88 6.39
C LEU A 3 24.47 -6.93 7.15
N ILE A 4 24.44 -6.38 8.36
CA ILE A 4 23.26 -6.35 9.22
C ILE A 4 22.24 -5.33 8.71
N ALA A 5 22.72 -4.18 8.24
CA ALA A 5 21.87 -3.19 7.57
C ALA A 5 21.27 -3.76 6.27
N LYS A 6 22.04 -4.54 5.51
CA LYS A 6 21.58 -5.19 4.29
C LYS A 6 20.51 -6.25 4.55
N GLU A 7 20.68 -7.08 5.58
CA GLU A 7 19.68 -8.11 5.92
C GLU A 7 18.41 -7.48 6.49
N ARG A 8 18.51 -6.42 7.30
CA ARG A 8 17.37 -5.61 7.74
C ARG A 8 16.56 -5.07 6.55
N ASP A 9 17.24 -4.47 5.58
CA ASP A 9 16.58 -3.89 4.39
C ASP A 9 15.91 -4.99 3.56
N ARG A 10 16.52 -6.16 3.46
CA ARG A 10 15.94 -7.34 2.81
C ARG A 10 14.69 -7.84 3.54
N LEU A 11 14.70 -7.85 4.88
CA LEU A 11 13.54 -8.22 5.68
C LEU A 11 12.39 -7.21 5.50
N LEU A 12 12.67 -5.91 5.56
CA LEU A 12 11.69 -4.85 5.31
C LEU A 12 11.02 -5.00 3.94
N GLN A 13 11.82 -5.23 2.90
CA GLN A 13 11.34 -5.43 1.52
C GLN A 13 10.48 -6.69 1.39
N ARG A 14 10.91 -7.79 2.01
CA ARG A 14 10.17 -9.06 1.97
C ARG A 14 8.83 -8.95 2.70
N SER A 15 8.81 -8.29 3.86
CA SER A 15 7.58 -8.01 4.60
C SER A 15 6.63 -7.12 3.80
N ALA A 16 7.11 -6.01 3.26
CA ALA A 16 6.32 -5.10 2.42
C ALA A 16 5.70 -5.84 1.23
N ARG A 17 6.49 -6.68 0.55
CA ARG A 17 6.01 -7.50 -0.57
C ARG A 17 4.90 -8.47 -0.15
N PHE A 18 5.05 -9.20 0.95
CA PHE A 18 4.04 -10.17 1.36
C PHE A 18 2.74 -9.49 1.81
N ILE A 19 2.85 -8.43 2.61
CA ILE A 19 1.69 -7.64 3.06
C ILE A 19 0.98 -7.03 1.85
N GLY A 20 1.73 -6.41 0.95
CA GLY A 20 1.20 -5.76 -0.25
C GLY A 20 0.55 -6.76 -1.22
N LEU A 21 1.20 -7.89 -1.53
CA LEU A 21 0.63 -8.88 -2.45
C LEU A 21 -0.61 -9.56 -1.86
N GLY A 22 -0.59 -9.88 -0.57
CA GLY A 22 -1.75 -10.47 0.12
C GLY A 22 -2.96 -9.54 0.08
N SER A 23 -2.75 -8.26 0.44
CA SER A 23 -3.80 -7.25 0.38
C SER A 23 -4.27 -6.92 -1.05
N THR A 24 -3.36 -6.94 -2.03
CA THR A 24 -3.72 -6.78 -3.45
C THR A 24 -4.61 -7.92 -3.92
N ALA A 25 -4.31 -9.16 -3.53
CA ALA A 25 -5.15 -10.32 -3.87
C ALA A 25 -6.54 -10.21 -3.22
N VAL A 26 -6.60 -9.81 -1.94
CA VAL A 26 -7.88 -9.58 -1.25
C VAL A 26 -8.69 -8.49 -1.94
N ALA A 27 -8.07 -7.35 -2.27
CA ALA A 27 -8.74 -6.27 -3.00
C ALA A 27 -9.28 -6.72 -4.36
N LEU A 28 -8.52 -7.52 -5.11
CA LEU A 28 -8.96 -8.06 -6.39
C LEU A 28 -10.16 -9.00 -6.22
N VAL A 29 -10.17 -9.83 -5.18
CA VAL A 29 -11.32 -10.69 -4.85
C VAL A 29 -12.55 -9.83 -4.48
N CYS A 30 -12.37 -8.79 -3.66
CA CYS A 30 -13.46 -7.89 -3.29
C CYS A 30 -14.07 -7.17 -4.51
N PHE A 31 -13.23 -6.71 -5.44
CA PHE A 31 -13.70 -6.08 -6.68
C PHE A 31 -14.28 -7.05 -7.70
N SER A 32 -13.99 -8.35 -7.58
CA SER A 32 -14.58 -9.39 -8.44
C SER A 32 -15.99 -9.78 -8.00
N VAL A 33 -16.47 -9.32 -6.84
CA VAL A 33 -17.81 -9.60 -6.36
C VAL A 33 -18.84 -8.88 -7.26
N PRO A 34 -19.81 -9.61 -7.83
CA PRO A 34 -20.81 -9.01 -8.71
C PRO A 34 -21.62 -7.96 -7.95
N GLY A 35 -21.78 -6.78 -8.55
CA GLY A 35 -22.48 -5.64 -7.95
C GLY A 35 -21.59 -4.63 -7.24
N VAL A 36 -20.28 -4.89 -7.11
CA VAL A 36 -19.33 -3.89 -6.57
C VAL A 36 -18.81 -2.96 -7.66
N LEU A 37 -18.36 -3.51 -8.79
CA LEU A 37 -17.89 -2.76 -9.96
C LEU A 37 -18.54 -3.29 -11.24
N HIS A 38 -18.68 -2.42 -12.23
CA HIS A 38 -19.00 -2.85 -13.58
C HIS A 38 -17.84 -3.65 -14.19
N LEU A 39 -18.18 -4.66 -15.00
CA LEU A 39 -17.20 -5.55 -15.61
C LEU A 39 -16.18 -4.80 -16.48
N THR A 40 -16.61 -3.72 -17.15
CA THR A 40 -15.75 -2.84 -17.95
C THR A 40 -14.71 -2.13 -17.09
N THR A 41 -15.11 -1.62 -15.93
CA THR A 41 -14.23 -0.95 -14.95
C THR A 41 -13.22 -1.94 -14.38
N LEU A 42 -13.68 -3.14 -14.01
CA LEU A 42 -12.82 -4.22 -13.54
C LEU A 42 -11.76 -4.60 -14.59
N LEU A 43 -12.16 -4.74 -15.86
CA LEU A 43 -11.23 -5.03 -16.96
C LEU A 43 -10.19 -3.92 -17.16
N SER A 44 -10.60 -2.65 -17.00
CA SER A 44 -9.69 -1.51 -17.11
C SER A 44 -8.73 -1.38 -15.92
N ALA A 45 -9.14 -1.81 -14.71
CA ALA A 45 -8.31 -1.81 -13.51
C ALA A 45 -7.33 -2.99 -13.47
N LEU A 46 -7.65 -4.11 -14.14
CA LEU A 46 -6.84 -5.33 -14.20
C LEU A 46 -5.37 -5.08 -14.61
N PRO A 47 -5.05 -4.32 -15.68
CA PRO A 47 -3.66 -4.01 -16.00
C PRO A 47 -2.94 -3.22 -14.89
N LEU A 48 -3.64 -2.34 -14.17
CA LEU A 48 -3.06 -1.63 -13.03
C LEU A 48 -2.81 -2.57 -11.84
N PHE A 49 -3.71 -3.53 -11.58
CA PHE A 49 -3.50 -4.57 -10.58
C PHE A 49 -2.28 -5.44 -10.87
N ILE A 50 -2.09 -5.80 -12.15
CA ILE A 50 -0.89 -6.52 -12.60
C ILE A 50 0.35 -5.64 -12.35
N MET A 51 0.31 -4.37 -12.75
CA MET A 51 1.43 -3.44 -12.57
C MET A 51 1.78 -3.21 -11.09
N LEU A 52 0.76 -3.09 -10.22
CA LEU A 52 0.92 -2.99 -8.77
C LEU A 52 1.59 -4.25 -8.21
N SER A 53 1.11 -5.43 -8.62
CA SER A 53 1.66 -6.72 -8.18
C SER A 53 3.11 -6.90 -8.62
N VAL A 54 3.43 -6.55 -9.88
CA VAL A 54 4.81 -6.58 -10.40
C VAL A 54 5.69 -5.59 -9.64
N SER A 55 5.19 -4.40 -9.35
CA SER A 55 5.91 -3.38 -8.58
C SER A 55 6.22 -3.86 -7.16
N LEU A 56 5.24 -4.43 -6.46
CA LEU A 56 5.42 -5.02 -5.13
C LEU A 56 6.42 -6.18 -5.13
N TYR A 57 6.35 -7.05 -6.15
CA TYR A 57 7.33 -8.13 -6.33
C TYR A 57 8.74 -7.56 -6.51
N ARG A 58 8.89 -6.57 -7.39
CA ARG A 58 10.18 -5.94 -7.72
C ARG A 58 10.76 -5.16 -6.56
N VAL A 59 9.94 -4.50 -5.74
CA VAL A 59 10.39 -3.86 -4.48
C VAL A 59 10.94 -4.89 -3.50
N GLY A 60 10.38 -6.10 -3.48
CA GLY A 60 10.88 -7.23 -2.68
C GLY A 60 12.24 -7.77 -3.13
N VAL A 61 12.69 -7.44 -4.35
CA VAL A 61 13.94 -7.94 -4.96
C VAL A 61 14.96 -6.81 -5.11
N ASN A 62 14.52 -5.59 -5.37
CA ASN A 62 15.35 -4.44 -5.69
C ASN A 62 14.86 -3.19 -4.95
N GLN A 63 15.78 -2.41 -4.35
CA GLN A 63 15.47 -1.23 -3.53
C GLN A 63 15.20 0.04 -4.34
N SER A 64 14.88 -0.11 -5.63
CA SER A 64 14.72 1.02 -6.54
C SER A 64 13.42 1.78 -6.24
N LEU A 65 13.57 3.09 -6.05
CA LEU A 65 12.46 4.02 -5.83
C LEU A 65 11.47 4.03 -7.00
N ILE A 66 11.93 3.72 -8.20
CA ILE A 66 11.09 3.72 -9.42
C ILE A 66 9.94 2.71 -9.26
N TRP A 67 10.20 1.52 -8.72
CA TRP A 67 9.14 0.53 -8.51
C TRP A 67 8.17 0.91 -7.39
N ILE A 68 8.65 1.64 -6.38
CA ILE A 68 7.77 2.17 -5.33
C ILE A 68 6.83 3.22 -5.93
N VAL A 69 7.36 4.16 -6.71
CA VAL A 69 6.56 5.21 -7.36
C VAL A 69 5.58 4.60 -8.37
N LEU A 70 6.00 3.66 -9.21
CA LEU A 70 5.11 2.97 -10.16
C LEU A 70 4.03 2.15 -9.45
N GLY A 71 4.38 1.45 -8.37
CA GLY A 71 3.42 0.72 -7.54
C GLY A 71 2.39 1.66 -6.90
N MET A 72 2.86 2.78 -6.35
CA MET A 72 1.98 3.77 -5.75
C MET A 72 1.07 4.43 -6.78
N LEU A 73 1.61 4.83 -7.94
CA LEU A 73 0.83 5.40 -9.04
C LEU A 73 -0.20 4.40 -9.60
N SER A 74 0.14 3.11 -9.70
CA SER A 74 -0.83 2.09 -10.14
C SER A 74 -1.93 1.88 -9.10
N GLY A 75 -1.61 1.80 -7.81
CA GLY A 75 -2.60 1.75 -6.74
C GLY A 75 -3.53 2.97 -6.72
N LEU A 76 -2.97 4.17 -6.80
CA LEU A 76 -3.74 5.42 -6.90
C LEU A 76 -4.57 5.46 -8.19
N GLY A 77 -4.03 4.98 -9.30
CA GLY A 77 -4.74 4.87 -10.57
C GLY A 77 -5.97 3.97 -10.49
N ILE A 78 -5.89 2.85 -9.74
CA ILE A 78 -7.05 1.99 -9.48
C ILE A 78 -8.12 2.79 -8.73
N LEU A 79 -7.74 3.55 -7.70
CA LEU A 79 -8.69 4.41 -6.97
C LEU A 79 -9.36 5.44 -7.88
N VAL A 80 -8.62 6.02 -8.83
CA VAL A 80 -9.18 6.97 -9.81
C VAL A 80 -10.14 6.28 -10.79
N ILE A 81 -9.79 5.10 -11.31
CA ILE A 81 -10.65 4.35 -12.26
C ILE A 81 -12.00 4.02 -11.63
N VAL A 82 -11.98 3.63 -10.35
CA VAL A 82 -13.19 3.28 -9.58
C VAL A 82 -14.14 4.48 -9.40
N GLN A 83 -13.64 5.71 -9.58
CA GLN A 83 -14.43 6.95 -9.46
C GLN A 83 -15.01 7.45 -10.79
N LEU A 84 -14.76 6.77 -11.91
CA LEU A 84 -15.18 7.27 -13.22
C LEU A 84 -16.72 7.32 -13.35
N PRO A 85 -17.28 8.41 -13.92
CA PRO A 85 -18.72 8.56 -14.12
C PRO A 85 -19.23 7.50 -15.10
N GLY A 86 -19.89 6.49 -14.57
CA GLY A 86 -20.30 5.27 -15.27
C GLY A 86 -20.60 4.11 -14.32
N GLU A 87 -20.02 4.14 -13.13
CA GLU A 87 -20.41 3.29 -11.99
C GLU A 87 -21.73 3.81 -11.38
N SER A 88 -22.69 2.92 -11.12
CA SER A 88 -23.89 3.25 -10.37
C SER A 88 -23.51 3.78 -8.98
N GLN A 89 -24.07 4.94 -8.60
CA GLN A 89 -23.95 5.68 -7.32
C GLN A 89 -23.19 4.96 -6.20
N ALA A 90 -22.20 5.66 -5.61
CA ALA A 90 -21.41 5.29 -4.44
C ALA A 90 -22.11 4.26 -3.53
N SER A 91 -21.81 2.98 -3.74
CA SER A 91 -22.41 1.90 -2.96
C SER A 91 -21.57 1.67 -1.70
N PRO A 92 -22.19 1.40 -0.54
CA PRO A 92 -21.44 1.07 0.69
C PRO A 92 -20.47 -0.11 0.51
N SER A 93 -20.78 -1.03 -0.41
CA SER A 93 -19.94 -2.18 -0.80
C SER A 93 -18.65 -1.77 -1.51
N LEU A 94 -18.67 -0.69 -2.29
CA LEU A 94 -17.46 -0.16 -2.93
C LEU A 94 -16.49 0.39 -1.89
N GLY A 95 -17.03 1.06 -0.87
CA GLY A 95 -16.22 1.60 0.22
C GLY A 95 -15.46 0.53 0.98
N THR A 96 -16.10 -0.60 1.31
CA THR A 96 -15.43 -1.72 2.00
C THR A 96 -14.45 -2.47 1.10
N ALA A 97 -14.69 -2.53 -0.20
CA ALA A 97 -13.79 -3.16 -1.17
C ALA A 97 -12.50 -2.36 -1.41
N ILE A 98 -12.54 -1.04 -1.25
CA ILE A 98 -11.37 -0.15 -1.41
C ILE A 98 -10.38 -0.28 -0.25
N VAL A 99 -10.85 -0.55 0.97
CA VAL A 99 -10.01 -0.63 2.18
C VAL A 99 -8.79 -1.56 2.00
N PRO A 100 -8.91 -2.84 1.59
CA PRO A 100 -7.73 -3.69 1.42
C PRO A 100 -6.72 -3.16 0.39
N LEU A 101 -7.17 -2.42 -0.63
CA LEU A 101 -6.29 -1.76 -1.58
C LEU A 101 -5.56 -0.57 -0.93
N ALA A 102 -6.32 0.36 -0.33
CA ALA A 102 -5.81 1.62 0.19
C ALA A 102 -5.02 1.45 1.52
N ALA A 103 -5.60 0.72 2.47
CA ALA A 103 -5.05 0.47 3.81
C ALA A 103 -4.03 -0.68 3.84
N GLY A 104 -4.08 -1.58 2.84
CA GLY A 104 -3.21 -2.75 2.76
C GLY A 104 -2.16 -2.61 1.66
N ALA A 105 -2.60 -2.65 0.41
CA ALA A 105 -1.68 -2.77 -0.73
C ALA A 105 -0.82 -1.52 -0.90
N ILE A 106 -1.44 -0.34 -0.96
CA ILE A 106 -0.72 0.94 -1.11
C ILE A 106 0.06 1.26 0.17
N ALA A 107 -0.57 1.11 1.34
CA ALA A 107 0.07 1.33 2.63
C ALA A 107 1.32 0.46 2.85
N SER A 108 1.38 -0.75 2.26
CA SER A 108 2.54 -1.64 2.40
C SER A 108 3.87 -1.00 1.97
N PHE A 109 3.85 -0.04 1.04
CA PHE A 109 5.04 0.71 0.64
C PHE A 109 5.60 1.58 1.78
N ALA A 110 4.76 2.02 2.72
CA ALA A 110 5.18 2.79 3.88
C ALA A 110 6.22 2.05 4.73
N VAL A 111 6.18 0.71 4.76
CA VAL A 111 7.17 -0.13 5.48
C VAL A 111 8.60 0.19 5.04
N VAL A 112 8.82 0.53 3.76
CA VAL A 112 10.16 0.72 3.16
C VAL A 112 10.51 2.20 2.94
N LEU A 113 9.61 3.12 3.32
CA LEU A 113 9.75 4.56 3.10
C LEU A 113 10.15 5.36 4.35
N THR A 114 10.36 4.70 5.50
CA THR A 114 10.67 5.37 6.78
C THR A 114 12.15 5.72 6.99
N SER A 115 13.03 5.41 6.03
CA SER A 115 14.49 5.47 6.25
C SER A 115 15.17 6.79 5.89
N SER A 116 14.58 7.61 5.01
CA SER A 116 15.20 8.87 4.56
C SER A 116 14.17 9.96 4.34
N ILE A 117 14.58 11.23 4.41
CA ILE A 117 13.69 12.40 4.27
C ILE A 117 12.93 12.36 2.94
N GLY A 118 13.61 12.09 1.82
CA GLY A 118 12.94 11.99 0.51
C GLY A 118 11.91 10.87 0.45
N ARG A 119 12.15 9.75 1.14
CA ARG A 119 11.20 8.64 1.24
C ARG A 119 10.03 8.98 2.17
N ILE A 120 10.27 9.72 3.24
CA ILE A 120 9.22 10.22 4.15
C ILE A 120 8.31 11.20 3.41
N ILE A 121 8.88 12.11 2.60
CA ILE A 121 8.07 13.01 1.76
C ILE A 121 7.18 12.19 0.82
N LEU A 122 7.73 11.17 0.15
CA LEU A 122 6.94 10.29 -0.72
C LEU A 122 5.85 9.53 0.04
N LEU A 123 6.14 9.08 1.27
CA LEU A 123 5.16 8.43 2.15
C LEU A 123 4.02 9.38 2.47
N VAL A 124 4.31 10.61 2.90
CA VAL A 124 3.29 11.60 3.28
C VAL A 124 2.44 12.00 2.07
N VAL A 125 3.08 12.24 0.92
CA VAL A 125 2.35 12.55 -0.33
C VAL A 125 1.46 11.39 -0.75
N GLY A 126 1.98 10.16 -0.72
CA GLY A 126 1.20 8.97 -1.05
C GLY A 126 0.03 8.73 -0.09
N PHE A 127 0.24 8.97 1.20
CA PHE A 127 -0.80 8.87 2.22
C PHE A 127 -1.93 9.86 1.96
N ILE A 128 -1.59 11.15 1.81
CA ILE A 128 -2.57 12.21 1.52
C ILE A 128 -3.32 11.89 0.23
N ALA A 129 -2.62 11.52 -0.85
CA ALA A 129 -3.25 11.17 -2.11
C ALA A 129 -4.22 9.98 -1.98
N THR A 130 -3.85 8.97 -1.18
CA THR A 130 -4.69 7.78 -0.95
C THR A 130 -5.96 8.14 -0.18
N VAL A 131 -5.84 8.91 0.91
CA VAL A 131 -6.98 9.35 1.72
C VAL A 131 -7.90 10.25 0.90
N VAL A 132 -7.36 11.24 0.19
CA VAL A 132 -8.17 12.15 -0.64
C VAL A 132 -8.90 11.39 -1.74
N LEU A 133 -8.26 10.44 -2.42
CA LEU A 133 -8.92 9.64 -3.45
C LEU A 133 -9.95 8.67 -2.87
N ALA A 134 -9.73 8.13 -1.67
CA ALA A 134 -10.71 7.27 -1.01
C ALA A 134 -11.96 8.06 -0.60
N GLU A 135 -11.78 9.26 -0.04
CA GLU A 135 -12.89 10.17 0.33
C GLU A 135 -13.73 10.56 -0.89
N LEU A 136 -13.06 10.90 -2.01
CA LEU A 136 -13.76 11.24 -3.25
C LEU A 136 -14.57 10.06 -3.83
N ALA A 137 -14.15 8.83 -3.57
CA ALA A 137 -14.88 7.64 -4.00
C ALA A 137 -16.12 7.34 -3.13
N ILE A 138 -16.14 7.80 -1.87
CA ILE A 138 -17.22 7.56 -0.92
C ILE A 138 -17.68 8.91 -0.35
N PRO A 139 -18.43 9.72 -1.12
CA PRO A 139 -18.88 11.02 -0.64
C PRO A 139 -19.81 10.86 0.58
N GLY A 140 -19.36 11.32 1.76
CA GLY A 140 -20.06 11.24 3.03
C GLY A 140 -19.32 11.95 4.17
N THR A 141 -19.87 11.96 5.39
CA THR A 141 -19.12 12.37 6.59
C THR A 141 -18.05 11.33 6.93
N VAL A 142 -16.90 11.76 7.48
CA VAL A 142 -15.78 10.91 7.96
C VAL A 142 -16.24 9.52 8.36
N SER A 143 -15.90 8.53 7.55
CA SER A 143 -16.47 7.19 7.63
C SER A 143 -15.51 6.23 8.34
N VAL A 144 -16.02 5.06 8.75
CA VAL A 144 -15.21 4.02 9.41
C VAL A 144 -14.07 3.56 8.49
N GLN A 145 -14.29 3.54 7.18
CA GLN A 145 -13.28 3.16 6.18
C GLN A 145 -12.08 4.12 6.19
N ASP A 146 -12.27 5.42 6.42
CA ASP A 146 -11.16 6.38 6.44
C ASP A 146 -10.26 6.12 7.65
N ALA A 147 -10.87 5.80 8.80
CA ALA A 147 -10.14 5.39 9.99
C ALA A 147 -9.36 4.09 9.75
N GLU A 148 -9.91 3.12 9.01
CA GLU A 148 -9.22 1.88 8.64
C GLU A 148 -8.03 2.15 7.71
N ILE A 149 -8.19 3.04 6.72
CA ILE A 149 -7.11 3.45 5.82
C ILE A 149 -5.98 4.11 6.60
N VAL A 150 -6.31 5.10 7.44
CA VAL A 150 -5.33 5.78 8.29
C VAL A 150 -4.62 4.77 9.18
N THR A 151 -5.36 3.84 9.79
CA THR A 151 -4.78 2.80 10.65
C THR A 151 -3.82 1.90 9.89
N GLY A 152 -4.16 1.45 8.68
CA GLY A 152 -3.29 0.62 7.85
C GLY A 152 -1.96 1.31 7.51
N TRP A 153 -2.02 2.60 7.17
CA TRP A 153 -0.83 3.42 6.92
C TRP A 153 0.04 3.62 8.16
N VAL A 154 -0.57 3.94 9.30
CA VAL A 154 0.13 4.09 10.58
C VAL A 154 0.80 2.78 10.97
N LEU A 155 0.09 1.65 10.89
CA LEU A 155 0.64 0.34 11.21
C LEU A 155 1.82 -0.02 10.31
N ALA A 156 1.71 0.21 8.99
CA ALA A 156 2.80 -0.07 8.05
C ALA A 156 4.03 0.80 8.32
N ALA A 157 3.85 2.11 8.58
CA ALA A 157 4.94 3.02 8.91
C ALA A 157 5.58 2.68 10.26
N VAL A 158 4.79 2.44 11.29
CA VAL A 158 5.26 2.03 12.62
C VAL A 158 6.03 0.72 12.52
N PHE A 159 5.50 -0.28 11.83
CA PHE A 159 6.17 -1.57 11.61
C PHE A 159 7.54 -1.38 10.94
N GLY A 160 7.60 -0.59 9.86
CA GLY A 160 8.85 -0.28 9.16
C GLY A 160 9.88 0.41 10.06
N SER A 161 9.44 1.41 10.85
CA SER A 161 10.30 2.15 11.78
C SER A 161 10.80 1.26 12.94
N TRP A 162 9.92 0.42 13.49
CA TRP A 162 10.24 -0.48 14.59
C TRP A 162 11.24 -1.54 14.17
N LEU A 163 11.05 -2.15 13.00
CA LEU A 163 11.98 -3.15 12.47
C LEU A 163 13.34 -2.50 12.14
N SER A 164 13.31 -1.27 11.63
CA SER A 164 14.52 -0.50 11.31
C SER A 164 15.37 -0.20 12.54
N ALA A 165 14.74 0.08 13.68
CA ALA A 165 15.39 0.40 14.94
C ALA A 165 15.82 -0.85 15.75
N SER A 166 15.04 -1.94 15.67
CA SER A 166 15.24 -3.13 16.52
C SER A 166 16.44 -3.98 16.09
N ILE A 167 16.65 -4.18 14.79
CA ILE A 167 17.72 -5.06 14.28
C ILE A 167 19.13 -4.57 14.66
N PRO A 168 19.50 -3.28 14.47
CA PRO A 168 20.81 -2.77 14.88
C PRO A 168 21.06 -2.80 16.39
N ARG A 169 19.99 -2.70 17.20
CA ARG A 169 20.07 -2.78 18.67
C ARG A 169 20.35 -4.21 19.12
N ALA A 170 19.61 -5.18 18.57
CA ALA A 170 19.82 -6.60 18.85
C ALA A 170 21.23 -7.06 18.43
N ALA A 171 21.67 -6.67 17.24
CA ALA A 171 23.02 -6.96 16.76
C ALA A 171 24.10 -6.46 17.71
N ARG A 172 24.05 -5.17 18.11
CA ARG A 172 25.05 -4.60 19.02
C ARG A 172 25.14 -5.35 20.34
N ARG A 173 24.02 -5.83 20.87
CA ARG A 173 23.98 -6.61 22.10
C ARG A 173 24.64 -7.98 21.96
N ILE A 174 24.50 -8.62 20.78
CA ILE A 174 25.14 -9.91 20.51
C ILE A 174 26.66 -9.75 20.36
N TYR A 175 27.13 -8.70 19.70
CA TYR A 175 28.57 -8.45 19.54
C TYR A 175 29.27 -7.96 20.81
N SER A 176 28.52 -7.51 21.82
CA SER A 176 29.07 -7.08 23.11
C SER A 176 29.19 -8.21 24.14
N ILE A 177 28.75 -9.42 23.80
CA ILE A 177 28.87 -10.65 24.61
C ILE A 177 30.07 -11.43 24.07
#